data_AF-A0A7J4J993-F1
#
_entry.id   AF-A0A7J4J993-F1
#
_cell.length_a   1.000
_cell.length_b   1.000
_cell.length_c   1.000
_cell.angle_alpha   90.00
_cell.angle_beta   90.00
_cell.angle_gamma   90.00
#
_symmetry.space_group_name_H-M   'P 1'
#
loop_
_entity.id
_entity.type
_entity.pdbx_description
1 polymer ?
#
loop_
_entity_poly.entity_id
_entity_poly.type
_entity_poly.pdbx_seq_one_letter_code
_entity_poly.pdbx_strand_id
1 'polypeptide(L)'
;MANELVELDGSDLSAAFKGTKRISAFAAEGFDTSELSKSVNGADALALWISSDKNIVLGDCKAVVETLASCVDKKANVVWSAGLDRQKRIVVLAGWRTR
;
A
#
# COMPACT_ATOMS: atom_id res chain seq x y z
N MET A 1 22.09 7.99 -2.18
CA MET A 1 21.81 6.69 -2.82
C MET A 1 20.31 6.49 -2.75
N ALA A 2 19.66 6.17 -3.87
CA ALA A 2 18.22 5.89 -3.87
C ALA A 2 17.99 4.64 -3.01
N ASN A 3 17.22 4.79 -1.94
CA ASN A 3 16.89 3.69 -1.03
C ASN A 3 15.61 2.96 -1.50
N GLU A 4 15.10 3.26 -2.69
CA GLU A 4 13.85 2.75 -3.20
C GLU A 4 14.11 1.74 -4.33
N LEU A 5 13.45 0.59 -4.23
CA LEU A 5 13.42 -0.46 -5.24
C LEU A 5 12.32 -0.20 -6.27
N VAL A 6 11.21 0.37 -5.81
CA VAL A 6 10.09 0.85 -6.61
C VAL A 6 9.69 2.21 -6.05
N GLU A 7 9.86 3.25 -6.84
CA GLU A 7 9.52 4.62 -6.46
C GLU A 7 8.04 4.91 -6.72
N LEU A 8 7.44 5.71 -5.83
CA LEU A 8 6.09 6.25 -5.98
C LEU A 8 6.16 7.76 -5.83
N ASP A 9 5.63 8.49 -6.81
CA ASP A 9 5.66 9.94 -6.75
C ASP A 9 4.34 10.55 -6.21
N GLY A 10 4.38 11.85 -5.92
CA GLY A 10 3.21 12.56 -5.39
C GLY A 10 2.06 12.68 -6.39
N SER A 11 2.34 12.61 -7.70
CA SER A 11 1.34 12.68 -8.74
C SER A 11 0.55 11.36 -8.87
N ASP A 12 1.23 10.22 -8.71
CA ASP A 12 0.61 8.89 -8.62
C ASP A 12 -0.35 8.83 -7.44
N LEU A 13 0.10 9.31 -6.27
CA LEU A 13 -0.72 9.35 -5.07
C LEU A 13 -1.95 10.26 -5.24
N SER A 14 -1.75 11.46 -5.80
CA SER A 14 -2.84 12.41 -6.06
C SER A 14 -3.88 11.84 -7.03
N ALA A 15 -3.42 11.19 -8.10
CA ALA A 15 -4.27 10.56 -9.09
C ALA A 15 -5.06 9.38 -8.50
N ALA A 16 -4.40 8.51 -7.73
CA ALA A 16 -5.03 7.35 -7.11
C ALA A 16 -6.16 7.74 -6.16
N PHE A 17 -5.93 8.76 -5.32
CA PHE A 17 -6.88 9.20 -4.29
C PHE A 17 -7.90 10.24 -4.77
N LYS A 18 -7.92 10.57 -6.07
CA LYS A 18 -8.85 11.55 -6.63
C LYS A 18 -10.31 11.18 -6.36
N GLY A 19 -11.01 12.11 -5.71
CA GLY A 19 -12.43 11.98 -5.35
C GLY A 19 -12.71 11.15 -4.10
N THR A 20 -11.68 10.62 -3.42
CA THR A 20 -11.86 10.03 -2.08
C THR A 20 -12.23 11.12 -1.09
N LYS A 21 -13.17 10.82 -0.19
CA LYS A 21 -13.66 11.76 0.84
C LYS A 21 -13.22 11.39 2.25
N ARG A 22 -12.93 10.10 2.48
CA ARG A 22 -12.34 9.59 3.71
C ARG A 22 -11.02 8.92 3.37
N ILE A 23 -9.96 9.29 4.06
CA ILE A 23 -8.64 8.66 3.94
C ILE A 23 -8.22 8.19 5.33
N SER A 24 -7.66 6.99 5.43
CA SER A 24 -7.15 6.43 6.67
C SER A 24 -5.80 5.77 6.44
N ALA A 25 -4.94 5.82 7.46
CA ALA A 25 -3.60 5.25 7.44
C ALA A 25 -3.53 4.04 8.39
N PHE A 26 -2.87 2.99 7.93
CA PHE A 26 -2.66 1.75 8.69
C PHE A 26 -1.20 1.32 8.54
N ALA A 27 -0.70 0.59 9.53
CA ALA A 27 0.63 0.02 9.47
C ALA A 27 0.64 -1.36 10.11
N ALA A 28 1.51 -2.23 9.60
CA ALA A 28 1.80 -3.53 10.18
C ALA A 28 3.32 -3.73 10.23
N GLU A 29 3.79 -4.35 11.31
CA GLU A 29 5.16 -4.86 11.38
C GLU A 29 5.28 -6.15 10.56
N GLY A 30 6.43 -6.37 9.93
CA GLY A 30 6.61 -7.49 9.02
C GLY A 30 5.78 -7.35 7.74
N PHE A 31 5.51 -8.49 7.09
CA PHE A 31 4.64 -8.59 5.91
C PHE A 31 3.31 -9.28 6.24
N ASP A 32 2.84 -9.18 7.48
CA ASP A 32 1.52 -9.68 7.87
C ASP A 32 0.43 -8.72 7.40
N THR A 33 -0.45 -9.21 6.52
CA THR A 33 -1.55 -8.42 5.94
C THR A 33 -2.89 -8.70 6.61
N SER A 34 -2.99 -9.59 7.60
CA SER A 34 -4.27 -10.09 8.12
C SER A 34 -5.20 -8.97 8.65
N GLU A 35 -4.69 -8.09 9.50
CA GLU A 35 -5.43 -6.94 10.03
C GLU A 35 -5.59 -5.80 9.01
N LEU A 36 -4.59 -5.63 8.14
CA LEU A 36 -4.64 -4.65 7.05
C LEU A 36 -5.76 -4.98 6.06
N SER A 37 -5.89 -6.25 5.67
CA SER A 37 -6.95 -6.74 4.76
C SER A 37 -8.35 -6.41 5.26
N LYS A 38 -8.59 -6.51 6.57
CA LYS A 38 -9.88 -6.11 7.18
C LYS A 38 -10.07 -4.60 7.14
N SER A 39 -9.01 -3.85 7.42
CA SER A 39 -9.02 -2.38 7.54
C SER A 39 -9.23 -1.66 6.21
N VAL A 40 -8.71 -2.22 5.12
CA VAL A 40 -8.77 -1.63 3.77
C VAL A 40 -9.97 -2.10 2.96
N ASN A 41 -10.81 -2.99 3.51
CA ASN A 41 -11.88 -3.65 2.79
C ASN A 41 -12.81 -2.64 2.08
N GLY A 42 -13.01 -2.86 0.77
CA GLY A 42 -13.87 -2.02 -0.07
C GLY A 42 -13.39 -0.58 -0.26
N ALA A 43 -12.10 -0.29 -0.05
CA ALA A 43 -11.52 1.00 -0.40
C ALA A 43 -11.59 1.25 -1.92
N ASP A 44 -11.76 2.51 -2.32
CA ASP A 44 -11.75 2.98 -3.71
C ASP A 44 -10.34 3.37 -4.19
N ALA A 45 -9.39 3.51 -3.25
CA ALA A 45 -8.00 3.81 -3.53
C ALA A 45 -7.11 3.18 -2.45
N LEU A 46 -5.93 2.74 -2.85
CA LEU A 46 -4.94 2.13 -1.98
C LEU A 46 -3.54 2.62 -2.37
N ALA A 47 -2.76 3.10 -1.40
CA ALA A 47 -1.32 3.32 -1.57
C ALA A 47 -0.55 2.49 -0.54
N LEU A 48 0.48 1.78 -0.99
CA LEU A 48 1.32 0.94 -0.14
C LEU A 48 2.77 1.41 -0.14
N TRP A 49 3.39 1.38 1.03
CA TRP A 49 4.83 1.49 1.20
C TRP A 49 5.31 0.22 1.90
N ILE A 50 6.08 -0.59 1.17
CA ILE A 50 6.64 -1.84 1.68
C ILE A 50 8.12 -1.60 1.95
N SER A 51 8.54 -1.74 3.20
CA SER A 51 9.94 -1.60 3.53
C SER A 51 10.49 -2.84 4.20
N SER A 52 11.76 -3.12 3.96
CA SER A 52 12.52 -4.14 4.67
C SER A 52 13.98 -3.74 4.74
N ASP A 53 14.76 -4.51 5.47
CA ASP A 53 16.20 -4.38 5.46
C ASP A 53 16.78 -4.82 4.10
N LYS A 54 18.07 -5.16 4.07
CA LYS A 54 18.82 -5.46 2.83
C LYS A 54 18.26 -6.64 1.99
N ASN A 55 17.25 -7.36 2.48
CA ASN A 55 16.72 -8.56 1.84
C ASN A 55 15.30 -8.38 1.27
N ILE A 56 14.87 -7.17 0.92
CA ILE A 56 13.57 -6.99 0.25
C ILE A 56 13.58 -7.66 -1.13
N VAL A 57 12.65 -8.61 -1.34
CA VAL A 57 12.48 -9.34 -2.61
C VAL A 57 11.16 -8.92 -3.27
N LEU A 58 11.19 -8.68 -4.59
CA LEU A 58 10.00 -8.29 -5.35
C LEU A 58 8.85 -9.30 -5.24
N GLY A 59 9.15 -10.59 -5.13
CA GLY A 59 8.15 -11.65 -4.95
C GLY A 59 7.31 -11.47 -3.68
N ASP A 60 7.95 -11.11 -2.56
CA ASP A 60 7.25 -10.84 -1.30
C ASP A 60 6.40 -9.57 -1.41
N CYS A 61 6.94 -8.52 -2.03
CA CYS A 61 6.21 -7.26 -2.25
C CYS A 61 4.96 -7.50 -3.09
N LYS A 62 5.09 -8.28 -4.17
CA LYS A 62 3.99 -8.67 -5.04
C LYS A 62 2.91 -9.42 -4.27
N ALA A 63 3.28 -10.39 -3.43
CA ALA A 63 2.33 -11.15 -2.63
C ALA A 63 1.52 -10.26 -1.66
N VAL A 64 2.18 -9.28 -1.03
CA VAL A 64 1.52 -8.28 -0.17
C VAL A 64 0.54 -7.42 -0.97
N VAL A 65 0.97 -6.88 -2.11
CA VAL A 65 0.14 -6.02 -2.97
C VAL A 65 -1.07 -6.80 -3.50
N GLU A 66 -0.88 -8.01 -4.02
CA GLU A 66 -1.97 -8.84 -4.55
C GLU A 66 -2.99 -9.20 -3.45
N THR A 67 -2.50 -9.52 -2.26
CA THR A 67 -3.37 -9.83 -1.12
C THR A 67 -4.23 -8.63 -0.73
N LEU A 68 -3.63 -7.46 -0.55
CA LEU A 68 -4.38 -6.25 -0.15
C LEU A 68 -5.25 -5.70 -1.27
N ALA A 69 -4.80 -5.78 -2.53
CA ALA A 69 -5.58 -5.39 -3.70
C ALA A 69 -6.82 -6.28 -3.89
N SER A 70 -6.78 -7.55 -3.45
CA SER A 70 -7.95 -8.44 -3.50
C SER A 70 -9.06 -8.06 -2.51
N CYS A 71 -8.73 -7.25 -1.48
CA CYS A 71 -9.66 -6.81 -0.45
C CYS A 71 -10.36 -5.48 -0.76
N VAL A 72 -9.86 -4.70 -1.72
CA VAL A 72 -10.42 -3.38 -2.08
C VAL A 72 -11.47 -3.49 -3.19
N ASP A 73 -12.10 -2.38 -3.56
CA ASP A 73 -13.04 -2.37 -4.69
C ASP A 73 -12.34 -2.80 -5.99
N LYS A 74 -13.04 -3.53 -6.87
CA LYS A 74 -12.47 -4.02 -8.15
C LYS A 74 -12.00 -2.89 -9.08
N LYS A 75 -12.52 -1.68 -8.90
CA LYS A 75 -12.13 -0.48 -9.65
C LYS A 75 -11.21 0.43 -8.84
N ALA A 76 -10.70 -0.04 -7.71
CA ALA A 76 -9.81 0.75 -6.89
C ALA A 76 -8.51 1.04 -7.63
N ASN A 77 -8.02 2.27 -7.49
CA ASN A 77 -6.68 2.61 -7.94
C ASN A 77 -5.69 2.15 -6.86
N VAL A 78 -4.80 1.23 -7.23
CA VAL A 78 -3.76 0.71 -6.33
C VAL A 78 -2.41 1.19 -6.82
N VAL A 79 -1.68 1.90 -5.96
CA VAL A 79 -0.30 2.32 -6.19
C VAL A 79 0.59 1.82 -5.07
N TRP A 80 1.86 1.57 -5.34
CA TRP A 80 2.75 1.04 -4.32
C TRP A 80 4.20 1.43 -4.57
N SER A 81 4.96 1.45 -3.49
CA SER A 81 6.42 1.60 -3.49
C SER A 81 7.04 0.51 -2.62
N ALA A 82 8.32 0.26 -2.88
CA ALA A 82 9.12 -0.63 -2.06
C ALA A 82 10.51 -0.03 -1.85
N GLY A 83 11.05 -0.13 -0.64
CA GLY A 83 12.34 0.45 -0.32
C GLY A 83 13.05 -0.18 0.87
N LEU A 84 14.30 0.23 1.06
CA LEU A 84 15.15 -0.17 2.15
C LEU A 84 14.89 0.71 3.37
N ASP A 85 14.59 0.07 4.50
CA ASP A 85 14.45 0.70 5.81
C ASP A 85 15.06 -0.22 6.88
N ARG A 86 15.32 0.30 8.07
CA ARG A 86 15.81 -0.49 9.20
C ARG A 86 14.77 -1.49 9.70
N GLN A 87 13.50 -1.27 9.36
CA GLN A 87 12.39 -2.09 9.82
C GLN A 87 11.64 -2.71 8.64
N LYS A 88 11.30 -3.99 8.80
CA LYS A 88 10.33 -4.67 7.93
C LYS A 88 8.93 -4.23 8.32
N ARG A 89 8.23 -3.54 7.43
CA ARG A 89 6.86 -3.04 7.68
C ARG A 89 6.10 -2.80 6.39
N ILE A 90 4.79 -2.73 6.53
CA ILE A 90 3.88 -2.25 5.49
C ILE A 90 3.18 -1.01 6.06
N VAL A 91 3.19 0.09 5.32
CA VAL A 91 2.33 1.25 5.57
C VAL A 91 1.32 1.33 4.44
N VAL A 92 0.05 1.56 4.78
CA VAL A 92 -1.04 1.61 3.82
C VAL A 92 -1.86 2.88 4.04
N LEU A 93 -2.13 3.60 2.96
CA LEU A 93 -3.23 4.56 2.91
C LEU A 93 -4.39 3.92 2.16
N ALA A 94 -5.60 4.05 2.70
CA ALA A 94 -6.82 3.63 2.04
C ALA A 94 -7.80 4.79 1.96
N GLY A 95 -8.46 4.92 0.81
CA GLY A 95 -9.40 6.01 0.51
C GLY A 95 -10.77 5.49 0.13
N TRP A 96 -11.83 6.15 0.58
CA TRP A 96 -13.23 5.84 0.24
C TRP A 96 -13.94 7.10 -0.24
N ARG A 97 -14.74 6.99 -1.30
CA ARG A 97 -15.49 8.10 -1.91
C ARG A 97 -16.78 8.47 -1.17
N THR A 98 -17.15 7.72 -0.13
CA THR A 98 -18.51 7.62 0.47
C THR A 98 -19.53 7.09 -0.54
N ARG A 99 -20.34 6.12 -0.12
CA ARG A 99 -21.52 5.67 -0.86
C ARG A 99 -22.66 6.66 -0.67
#